data_AF-A0AAW9CNG4-F1
#
_entry.id   AF-A0AAW9CNG4-F1
#
_cell.length_a   1.000
_cell.length_b   1.000
_cell.length_c   1.000
_cell.angle_alpha   90.00
_cell.angle_beta   90.00
_cell.angle_gamma   90.00
#
_symmetry.space_group_name_H-M   'P 1'
#
loop_
_entity.id
_entity.type
_entity.pdbx_description
1 polymer ?
#
loop_
_entity_poly.entity_id
_entity_poly.type
_entity_poly.pdbx_seq_one_letter_code
_entity_poly.pdbx_strand_id
1 'polypeptide(L)' 'MTANEFLVGAFSMAAQIFDRMEIEVLLSTENVDDFEKNMVSIRAEERLALAVYRPESFVTGSLAEKAGN' A
#
# COMPACT_ATOMS: atom_id res chain seq x y z
N MET A 1 -3.30 -7.51 5.56
CA MET A 1 -3.48 -8.89 6.06
C MET A 1 -4.72 -8.90 6.89
N THR A 2 -5.64 -9.83 6.66
CA THR A 2 -6.82 -9.95 7.52
C THR A 2 -6.43 -10.60 8.85
N ALA A 3 -7.30 -10.53 9.85
CA ALA A 3 -7.04 -11.19 11.13
C ALA A 3 -6.86 -12.71 10.91
N ASN A 4 -5.91 -13.31 11.62
CA ASN A 4 -5.52 -14.73 11.51
C ASN A 4 -4.88 -15.13 10.16
N GLU A 5 -4.35 -14.19 9.38
CA GLU A 5 -3.48 -14.48 8.23
C GLU A 5 -2.04 -14.08 8.51
N PHE A 6 -1.09 -14.87 8.00
CA PHE A 6 0.34 -14.55 8.05
C PHE A 6 0.95 -14.47 6.64
N LEU A 7 2.00 -13.66 6.53
CA LEU A 7 2.91 -13.59 5.39
C LEU A 7 4.34 -13.54 5.95
N VAL A 8 5.15 -14.53 5.62
CA VAL A 8 6.56 -14.60 6.03
C VAL A 8 7.42 -14.86 4.81
N GLY A 9 8.59 -14.23 4.74
CA GLY A 9 9.51 -14.41 3.63
C GLY A 9 10.78 -13.59 3.75
N ALA A 10 11.70 -13.81 2.81
CA ALA A 10 12.96 -13.07 2.73
C ALA A 10 12.81 -11.74 1.97
N PHE A 11 12.08 -10.79 2.57
CA PHE A 11 11.70 -9.52 1.92
C PHE A 11 12.89 -8.72 1.36
N SER A 12 14.02 -8.68 2.07
CA SER A 12 15.20 -7.90 1.67
C SER A 12 15.88 -8.37 0.38
N MET A 13 15.64 -9.61 -0.03
CA MET A 13 16.26 -10.20 -1.23
C MET A 13 15.22 -10.57 -2.31
N ALA A 14 14.00 -10.90 -1.90
CA ALA A 14 13.00 -11.48 -2.80
C ALA A 14 12.07 -10.45 -3.47
N ALA A 15 11.96 -9.24 -2.93
CA ALA A 15 11.17 -8.16 -3.51
C ALA A 15 11.84 -6.80 -3.34
N GLN A 16 11.58 -5.89 -4.26
CA GLN A 16 12.09 -4.52 -4.23
C GLN A 16 11.02 -3.55 -4.70
N ILE A 17 10.95 -2.40 -4.03
CA ILE A 17 10.12 -1.27 -4.45
C ILE A 17 10.96 -0.35 -5.34
N PHE A 18 10.35 0.10 -6.42
CA PHE A 18 10.89 1.09 -7.34
C PHE A 18 10.03 2.33 -7.31
N ASP A 19 10.56 3.42 -6.76
CA ASP A 19 9.86 4.68 -6.70
C ASP A 19 10.11 5.47 -7.98
N ARG A 20 9.02 5.84 -8.66
CA ARG A 20 9.03 6.66 -9.88
C ARG A 20 8.77 8.12 -9.52
N MET A 21 8.02 8.37 -8.46
CA MET A 21 7.68 9.70 -7.95
C MET A 21 7.44 9.58 -6.45
N GLU A 22 8.17 10.35 -5.65
CA GLU A 22 7.93 10.49 -4.20
C GLU A 22 6.55 11.10 -3.93
N ILE A 23 6.14 11.10 -2.66
CA ILE A 23 4.86 11.65 -2.22
C ILE A 23 4.79 13.14 -2.57
N GLU A 24 3.81 13.51 -3.39
CA GLU A 24 3.49 14.89 -3.75
C GLU A 24 2.12 15.27 -3.19
N VAL A 25 2.04 16.41 -2.49
CA VAL A 25 0.79 16.94 -1.94
C VAL A 25 0.45 18.25 -2.63
N LEU A 26 -0.67 18.26 -3.36
CA LEU A 26 -1.17 19.41 -4.10
C LEU A 26 -2.52 19.87 -3.55
N LEU A 27 -2.69 21.19 -3.51
CA LEU A 27 -3.93 21.83 -3.09
C LEU A 27 -4.54 22.53 -4.30
N SER A 28 -5.84 22.33 -4.53
CA SER A 28 -6.59 23.01 -5.57
C SER A 28 -7.82 23.69 -4.98
N THR A 29 -7.99 24.96 -5.31
CA THR A 29 -9.16 25.79 -4.97
C THR A 29 -10.17 25.86 -6.13
N GLU A 30 -9.84 25.27 -7.27
CA GLU A 30 -10.60 25.37 -8.53
C GLU A 30 -11.06 23.99 -9.02
N ASN A 31 -10.99 22.97 -8.17
CA ASN A 31 -11.39 21.62 -8.55
C ASN A 31 -12.92 21.51 -8.61
N VAL A 32 -13.47 21.33 -9.81
CA VAL A 32 -14.90 21.15 -10.10
C VAL A 32 -15.78 22.30 -9.58
N ASP A 33 -16.34 22.18 -8.38
CA ASP A 33 -17.25 23.14 -7.74
C ASP A 33 -16.69 23.71 -6.43
N ASP A 34 -15.41 23.45 -6.14
CA ASP A 34 -14.73 23.91 -4.92
C ASP A 34 -14.75 25.43 -4.79
N PHE A 35 -14.64 26.15 -5.91
CA PHE A 35 -14.70 27.62 -5.92
C PHE A 35 -16.08 28.16 -5.52
N GLU A 36 -17.16 27.58 -6.06
CA GLU A 36 -18.53 27.99 -5.75
C GLU A 36 -18.94 27.63 -4.31
N LYS A 37 -18.38 26.54 -3.78
CA LYS A 37 -18.68 26.01 -2.44
C LYS A 37 -17.72 26.44 -1.34
N ASN A 38 -16.74 27.29 -1.65
CA ASN A 38 -15.67 27.70 -0.72
C ASN A 38 -14.94 26.49 -0.09
N MET A 39 -14.62 25.49 -0.90
CA MET A 39 -13.90 24.29 -0.49
C MET A 39 -12.48 24.27 -1.06
N VAL A 40 -11.63 23.42 -0.51
CA VAL A 40 -10.26 23.17 -0.99
C VAL A 40 -10.06 21.66 -1.09
N SER A 41 -9.72 21.20 -2.29
CA SER A 41 -9.33 19.80 -2.52
C SER A 41 -7.83 19.62 -2.28
N ILE A 42 -7.48 18.65 -1.44
CA ILE A 42 -6.10 18.23 -1.20
C ILE A 42 -5.90 16.85 -1.83
N ARG A 43 -4.89 16.72 -2.68
CA ARG A 43 -4.52 15.47 -3.34
C ARG A 43 -3.09 15.10 -2.98
N ALA A 44 -2.92 13.95 -2.32
CA ALA A 44 -1.62 13.33 -2.12
C ALA A 44 -1.47 12.19 -3.13
N GLU A 45 -0.42 12.22 -3.96
CA GLU A 45 -0.11 11.15 -4.91
C GLU A 45 1.33 10.65 -4.76
N GLU A 46 1.51 9.36 -5.03
CA GLU A 46 2.81 8.70 -5.13
C GLU A 46 2.72 7.68 -6.25
N ARG A 47 3.82 7.47 -6.99
CA ARG A 47 3.87 6.46 -8.05
C ARG A 47 5.08 5.58 -7.85
N LEU A 48 4.82 4.31 -7.56
CA LEU A 48 5.83 3.27 -7.36
C LEU A 48 5.43 1.97 -8.07
N ALA A 49 6.38 1.06 -8.20
CA ALA A 49 6.18 -0.30 -8.67
C ALA A 49 6.83 -1.31 -7.71
N LEU A 50 6.17 -2.45 -7.52
CA LEU A 50 6.69 -3.55 -6.69
C LEU A 50 7.16 -4.68 -7.61
N ALA A 51 8.46 -4.98 -7.58
CA ALA A 51 9.03 -6.14 -8.26
C ALA A 51 9.19 -7.29 -7.28
N VAL A 52 8.66 -8.47 -7.64
CA VAL A 52 8.87 -9.72 -6.91
C VAL A 52 9.76 -10.60 -7.76
N TYR A 53 11.02 -10.76 -7.34
CA TYR A 53 12.00 -11.55 -8.09
C TYR A 53 11.88 -13.04 -7.83
N ARG A 54 11.49 -13.41 -6.61
CA ARG A 54 11.40 -14.81 -6.20
C ARG A 54 10.11 -15.07 -5.40
N PRO A 55 9.00 -15.42 -6.07
CA PRO A 55 7.71 -15.62 -5.43
C PRO A 55 7.71 -16.69 -4.34
N GLU A 56 8.44 -17.80 -4.57
CA GLU A 56 8.60 -18.92 -3.64
C GLU A 56 9.33 -18.56 -2.33
N SER A 57 9.94 -17.37 -2.24
CA SER A 57 10.51 -16.86 -0.98
C SER A 57 9.47 -16.26 -0.05
N PHE A 58 8.20 -16.24 -0.45
CA PHE A 58 7.06 -15.79 0.34
C PHE A 58 6.10 -16.94 0.61
N VAL A 59 5.74 -17.12 1.87
CA VAL A 59 4.77 -18.11 2.32
C VAL A 59 3.65 -17.39 3.05
N THR A 60 2.42 -17.67 2.65
CA THR A 60 1.21 -17.15 3.30
C THR A 60 0.38 -18.31 3.85
N GLY A 61 -0.49 -18.00 4.81
CA GLY A 61 -1.45 -18.98 5.32
C GLY A 61 -2.33 -18.41 6.42
N SER A 62 -3.23 -19.24 6.93
CA SER A 62 -4.11 -18.92 8.04
C SER A 62 -3.56 -19.51 9.34
N LEU A 63 -3.61 -18.73 10.41
CA LEU A 63 -3.37 -19.19 11.77
C LEU A 63 -4.64 -19.90 12.25
N ALA A 64 -4.53 -21.19 12.56
CA ALA A 64 -5.61 -21.92 13.22
C ALA A 64 -5.64 -21.52 14.70
N GLU A 65 -6.82 -21.18 15.22
CA GLU A 65 -7.00 -21.05 16.66
C GLU A 65 -6.76 -22.41 17.32
N LYS A 66 -6.00 -22.42 18.41
CA LYS A 66 -5.79 -23.64 19.19
C LYS A 66 -7.15 -24.10 19.72
N ALA A 67 -7.65 -25.25 19.27
CA ALA A 67 -8.80 -25.89 19.90
C ALA A 67 -8.49 -26.05 21.41
N GLY A 68 -9.37 -25.48 22.25
CA GLY A 68 -9.23 -25.52 23.71
C GLY A 68 -9.05 -26.96 24.20
N ASN A 69 -8.26 -27.11 25.27
CA ASN A 69 -8.02 -28.40 25.92
C ASN A 69 -9.34 -29.08 26.32
#